data_AF-A0A6P4YU43-F1
#
_entry.id   AF-A0A6P4YU43-F1
#
_cell.length_a   1.000
_cell.length_b   1.000
_cell.length_c   1.000
_cell.angle_alpha   90.00
_cell.angle_beta   90.00
_cell.angle_gamma   90.00
#
_symmetry.space_group_name_H-M   'P 1'
#
loop_
_entity.id
_entity.type
_entity.pdbx_description
1 polymer ?
#
loop_
_entity_poly.entity_id
_entity_poly.type
_entity_poly.pdbx_seq_one_letter_code
_entity_poly.pdbx_strand_id
1 'polypeptide(L)'
;MGSFSVCIHFDRQQYPAIQTGMKSCRGEYQQYELQWPLEDIDVGDFDKIWQEHCEDEQSLSEYACAMRLLAVDHWKKKTPSDHDRIEWCRRTCYEFFRGGGLLKCLEKDERRRQHTLGGAANGDSCETERKRMKTADYNTIRLPFTSKIRLLDVGSCYNPFMEFEDFLAIGIDIVPAVESVYKCDFLNLQVQEPLQLAPDTIDTFLRGSLRSPLERVPREIFHVVVFSLLLSYFPSPYQRWICCQKAHELLALNGLLLIITPDSSHQGRNAAMIKSWKKAIESMGFQRWRYGKDRHLHLMAFRKVSRDTGNNLLTNDASPDMLYIPQDFNEFEEESVFTDDFTRSESEERLLVEGFGALPEGMDELDFS
;
A
#
# COMPACT_ATOMS: atom_id res chain seq x y z
N MET A 1 3.50 16.32 26.67
CA MET A 1 3.60 15.21 25.70
C MET A 1 2.86 15.64 24.45
N GLY A 2 3.61 15.83 23.37
CA GLY A 2 3.10 16.42 22.13
C GLY A 2 2.14 15.47 21.42
N SER A 3 1.04 16.02 20.93
CA SER A 3 0.12 15.35 20.00
C SER A 3 0.89 14.94 18.74
N PHE A 4 0.91 13.64 18.44
CA PHE A 4 1.44 13.10 17.20
C PHE A 4 0.44 13.36 16.07
N SER A 5 0.74 14.34 15.21
CA SER A 5 0.02 14.53 13.95
C SER A 5 0.89 14.00 12.81
N VAL A 6 0.45 12.91 12.16
CA VAL A 6 1.06 12.41 10.92
C VAL A 6 0.67 13.37 9.80
N CYS A 7 1.48 14.42 9.59
CA CYS A 7 1.31 15.33 8.48
C CYS A 7 1.93 14.74 7.21
N ILE A 8 1.08 14.30 6.28
CA ILE A 8 1.49 14.13 4.88
C ILE A 8 1.80 15.53 4.35
N HIS A 9 3.07 15.81 4.03
CA HIS A 9 3.45 17.08 3.40
C HIS A 9 2.82 17.19 2.00
N PHE A 10 1.71 17.92 1.93
CA PHE A 10 1.21 18.53 0.70
C PHE A 10 1.65 19.99 0.64
N ASP A 11 1.92 20.47 -0.58
CA ASP A 11 2.39 21.82 -0.88
C ASP A 11 1.56 22.91 -0.17
N ARG A 12 2.22 23.69 0.68
CA ARG A 12 1.63 24.67 1.62
C ARG A 12 0.97 25.85 0.91
N GLN A 13 1.22 26.08 -0.37
CA GLN A 13 0.66 27.22 -1.09
C GLN A 13 -0.74 26.99 -1.68
N GLN A 14 -1.28 25.77 -1.67
CA GLN A 14 -2.54 25.46 -2.37
C GLN A 14 -3.81 25.37 -1.49
N TYR A 15 -3.73 25.33 -0.15
CA TYR A 15 -4.90 24.88 0.66
C TYR A 15 -5.08 25.61 2.02
N PRO A 16 -5.51 26.88 2.05
CA PRO A 16 -5.74 27.64 3.29
C PRO A 16 -6.94 27.15 4.14
N ALA A 17 -7.89 26.40 3.56
CA ALA A 17 -9.07 25.91 4.27
C ALA A 17 -8.76 24.84 5.35
N ILE A 18 -7.60 24.17 5.26
CA ILE A 18 -7.14 23.15 6.21
C ILE A 18 -6.73 23.78 7.55
N GLN A 19 -6.36 25.07 7.57
CA GLN A 19 -5.88 25.75 8.79
C GLN A 19 -6.96 26.02 9.85
N THR A 20 -8.25 26.03 9.48
CA THR A 20 -9.31 26.45 10.41
C THR A 20 -9.72 25.34 11.37
N GLY A 21 -9.51 24.07 11.00
CA GLY A 21 -9.85 22.91 11.84
C GLY A 21 -8.82 22.58 12.93
N MET A 22 -7.55 22.92 12.73
CA MET A 22 -6.45 22.41 13.57
C MET A 22 -6.06 23.30 14.77
N LYS A 23 -6.79 24.38 15.07
CA LYS A 23 -6.35 25.44 16.02
C LYS A 23 -6.82 25.32 17.47
N SER A 24 -7.60 24.30 17.85
CA SER A 24 -8.07 24.18 19.23
C SER A 24 -7.48 22.95 19.90
N CYS A 25 -6.53 23.17 20.82
CA CYS A 25 -6.30 22.44 22.07
C CYS A 25 -4.82 22.54 22.50
N ARG A 26 -4.51 23.38 23.51
CA ARG A 26 -3.22 23.42 24.23
C ARG A 26 -3.48 23.55 25.75
N GLY A 27 -2.75 22.77 26.55
CA GLY A 27 -2.57 22.90 28.02
C GLY A 27 -1.86 21.65 28.56
N GLU A 28 -0.55 21.69 28.86
CA GLU A 28 0.13 21.81 30.20
C GLU A 28 -0.21 20.65 31.18
N TYR A 29 0.73 19.87 31.76
CA TYR A 29 1.85 20.24 32.67
C TYR A 29 2.93 19.11 32.85
N GLN A 30 4.06 19.50 33.48
CA GLN A 30 5.24 18.76 34.00
C GLN A 30 4.89 17.71 35.10
N GLN A 31 5.72 16.83 35.69
CA GLN A 31 7.18 16.65 35.91
C GLN A 31 7.35 15.23 36.49
N TYR A 32 8.52 14.57 36.39
CA TYR A 32 9.27 13.89 37.48
C TYR A 32 10.46 13.11 36.90
N GLU A 33 11.61 13.31 37.54
CA GLU A 33 12.95 12.79 37.27
C GLU A 33 13.31 11.78 38.36
N LEU A 34 13.94 10.63 38.06
CA LEU A 34 14.78 9.85 38.99
C LEU A 34 15.58 8.76 38.22
N GLN A 35 16.80 8.51 38.69
CA GLN A 35 17.96 8.00 37.95
C GLN A 35 18.13 6.45 37.89
N TRP A 36 18.83 5.99 36.83
CA TRP A 36 19.78 4.83 36.69
C TRP A 36 19.23 3.45 36.25
N PRO A 37 19.97 2.52 35.56
CA PRO A 37 21.23 2.54 34.76
C PRO A 37 21.03 2.22 33.25
N LEU A 38 22.13 2.30 32.49
CA LEU A 38 22.35 1.84 31.10
C LEU A 38 21.87 0.39 30.82
N GLU A 39 20.72 0.23 30.18
CA GLU A 39 20.33 -0.87 29.28
C GLU A 39 19.08 -0.40 28.50
N ASP A 40 18.97 -0.81 27.23
CA ASP A 40 17.96 -0.44 26.23
C ASP A 40 18.06 0.99 25.66
N ILE A 41 18.51 1.06 24.40
CA ILE A 41 18.21 2.19 23.52
C ILE A 41 16.69 2.17 23.35
N ASP A 42 16.02 3.20 23.86
CA ASP A 42 14.57 3.46 23.76
C ASP A 42 14.17 3.67 22.29
N VAL A 43 14.09 2.57 21.53
CA VAL A 43 13.36 2.54 20.27
C VAL A 43 11.89 2.48 20.69
N GLY A 44 11.24 3.64 20.74
CA GLY A 44 9.94 3.82 21.39
C GLY A 44 8.92 2.71 21.08
N ASP A 45 8.09 2.40 22.07
CA ASP A 45 7.05 1.36 22.00
C ASP A 45 6.04 1.65 20.87
N PHE A 46 6.34 1.18 19.66
CA PHE A 46 5.53 1.40 18.46
C PHE A 46 4.14 0.75 18.53
N ASP A 47 3.99 -0.28 19.37
CA ASP A 47 2.70 -0.91 19.62
C ASP A 47 1.85 -0.01 20.50
N LYS A 48 2.43 0.59 21.54
CA LYS A 48 1.77 1.62 22.33
C LYS A 48 1.42 2.86 21.50
N ILE A 49 2.33 3.36 20.65
CA ILE A 49 2.05 4.49 19.75
C ILE A 49 0.87 4.17 18.84
N TRP A 50 0.83 2.96 18.28
CA TRP A 50 -0.29 2.53 17.44
C TRP A 50 -1.59 2.40 18.22
N GLN A 51 -1.53 1.87 19.44
CA GLN A 51 -2.69 1.75 20.31
C GLN A 51 -3.25 3.13 20.68
N GLU A 52 -2.40 4.06 21.14
CA GLU A 52 -2.79 5.44 21.44
C GLU A 52 -3.40 6.13 20.20
N HIS A 53 -2.80 5.92 19.01
CA HIS A 53 -3.37 6.41 17.76
C HIS A 53 -4.76 5.85 17.47
N CYS A 54 -4.97 4.55 17.69
CA CYS A 54 -6.28 3.90 17.50
C CYS A 54 -7.35 4.34 18.50
N GLU A 55 -6.95 4.79 19.70
CA GLU A 55 -7.86 5.27 20.76
C GLU A 55 -8.32 6.72 20.54
N ASP A 56 -7.63 7.51 19.71
CA ASP A 56 -8.02 8.88 19.36
C ASP A 56 -9.14 8.92 18.29
N GLU A 57 -10.33 8.48 18.69
CA GLU A 57 -11.50 8.40 17.80
C GLU A 57 -11.88 9.76 17.19
N GLN A 58 -11.64 10.86 17.90
CA GLN A 58 -11.98 12.19 17.41
C GLN A 58 -11.08 12.59 16.24
N SER A 59 -9.76 12.57 16.43
CA SER A 59 -8.81 12.96 15.38
C SER A 59 -8.93 12.05 14.16
N LEU A 60 -9.14 10.74 14.37
CA LEU A 60 -9.32 9.78 13.29
C LEU A 60 -10.62 10.03 12.50
N SER A 61 -11.71 10.40 13.17
CA SER A 61 -12.98 10.72 12.51
C SER A 61 -12.88 11.99 11.66
N GLU A 62 -12.24 13.03 12.18
CA GLU A 62 -11.97 14.27 11.44
C GLU A 62 -11.10 14.00 10.21
N TYR A 63 -10.03 13.21 10.39
CA TYR A 63 -9.16 12.78 9.32
C TYR A 63 -9.91 11.97 8.24
N ALA A 64 -10.74 11.00 8.64
CA ALA A 64 -11.53 10.18 7.70
C ALA A 64 -12.51 11.04 6.89
N CYS A 65 -13.15 12.03 7.52
CA CYS A 65 -14.02 12.97 6.83
C CYS A 65 -13.24 13.82 5.80
N ALA A 66 -12.08 14.35 6.20
CA ALA A 66 -11.21 15.13 5.32
C ALA A 66 -10.71 14.31 4.11
N MET A 67 -10.29 13.06 4.35
CA MET A 67 -9.84 12.16 3.27
C MET A 67 -10.95 11.86 2.27
N ARG A 68 -12.17 11.61 2.74
CA ARG A 68 -13.32 11.41 1.87
C ARG A 68 -13.59 12.65 1.00
N LEU A 69 -13.58 13.84 1.59
CA LEU A 69 -13.79 15.09 0.86
C LEU A 69 -12.69 15.31 -0.20
N LEU A 70 -11.42 15.13 0.14
CA LEU A 70 -10.32 15.24 -0.83
C LEU A 70 -10.48 14.25 -1.97
N ALA A 71 -10.85 13.00 -1.68
CA ALA A 71 -10.99 11.98 -2.69
C ALA A 71 -12.15 12.25 -3.66
N VAL A 72 -13.32 12.62 -3.13
CA VAL A 72 -14.54 12.85 -3.93
C VAL A 72 -14.50 14.19 -4.65
N ASP A 73 -14.07 15.25 -3.98
CA ASP A 73 -14.17 16.61 -4.53
C ASP A 73 -12.94 17.06 -5.32
N HIS A 74 -11.76 16.51 -5.02
CA HIS A 74 -10.52 16.97 -5.65
C HIS A 74 -9.91 15.89 -6.55
N TRP A 75 -9.74 14.67 -6.07
CA TRP A 75 -9.09 13.62 -6.87
C TRP A 75 -9.97 13.12 -8.02
N LYS A 76 -11.24 12.81 -7.78
CA LYS A 76 -12.15 12.37 -8.86
C LYS A 76 -12.41 13.46 -9.92
N LYS A 77 -12.38 14.75 -9.56
CA LYS A 77 -12.72 15.84 -10.49
C LYS A 77 -11.53 16.38 -11.30
N LYS A 78 -10.30 16.29 -10.78
CA LYS A 78 -9.12 16.95 -11.39
C LYS A 78 -8.09 15.99 -11.99
N THR A 79 -8.18 14.69 -11.72
CA THR A 79 -7.20 13.73 -12.20
C THR A 79 -7.68 13.15 -13.54
N PRO A 80 -6.93 13.30 -14.65
CA PRO A 80 -7.24 12.58 -15.88
C PRO A 80 -7.31 11.09 -15.58
N SER A 81 -8.23 10.35 -16.23
CA SER A 81 -8.48 8.93 -15.95
C SER A 81 -7.23 8.05 -15.98
N ASP A 82 -6.23 8.42 -16.79
CA ASP A 82 -4.96 7.68 -16.93
C ASP A 82 -4.01 7.83 -15.74
N HIS A 83 -4.25 8.79 -14.86
CA HIS A 83 -3.46 9.08 -13.65
C HIS A 83 -4.21 8.75 -12.34
N ASP A 84 -5.40 8.16 -12.44
CA ASP A 84 -6.13 7.70 -11.26
C ASP A 84 -5.54 6.37 -10.76
N ARG A 85 -5.10 6.36 -9.50
CA ARG A 85 -4.60 5.14 -8.83
C ARG A 85 -5.65 4.03 -8.79
N ILE A 86 -6.93 4.37 -8.71
CA ILE A 86 -8.03 3.39 -8.67
C ILE A 86 -8.17 2.73 -10.04
N GLU A 87 -8.14 3.52 -11.12
CA GLU A 87 -8.13 2.99 -12.48
C GLU A 87 -6.85 2.19 -12.79
N TRP A 88 -5.69 2.61 -12.27
CA TRP A 88 -4.46 1.82 -12.40
C TRP A 88 -4.60 0.43 -11.75
N CYS A 89 -5.18 0.36 -10.54
CA CYS A 89 -5.49 -0.91 -9.88
C CYS A 89 -6.43 -1.75 -10.74
N ARG A 90 -7.54 -1.16 -11.20
CA ARG A 90 -8.55 -1.82 -12.03
C ARG A 90 -7.96 -2.40 -13.32
N ARG A 91 -7.22 -1.60 -14.08
CA ARG A 91 -6.53 -2.03 -15.30
C ARG A 91 -5.51 -3.13 -15.02
N THR A 92 -4.74 -3.02 -13.95
CA THR A 92 -3.75 -4.04 -13.57
C THR A 92 -4.42 -5.38 -13.23
N CYS A 93 -5.53 -5.36 -12.49
CA CYS A 93 -6.35 -6.53 -12.22
C CYS A 93 -6.92 -7.14 -13.52
N TYR A 94 -7.49 -6.31 -14.39
CA TYR A 94 -8.05 -6.76 -15.66
C TYR A 94 -7.00 -7.45 -16.53
N GLU A 95 -5.86 -6.80 -16.77
CA GLU A 95 -4.76 -7.36 -17.58
C GLU A 95 -4.25 -8.69 -17.02
N PHE A 96 -4.18 -8.81 -15.69
CA PHE A 96 -3.69 -10.01 -15.03
C PHE A 96 -4.67 -11.18 -15.10
N PHE A 97 -5.93 -10.98 -14.65
CA PHE A 97 -6.91 -12.06 -14.55
C PHE A 97 -7.60 -12.37 -15.88
N ARG A 98 -7.93 -11.34 -16.66
CA ARG A 98 -8.73 -11.46 -17.90
C ARG A 98 -7.91 -11.23 -19.18
N GLY A 99 -6.83 -10.44 -19.12
CA GLY A 99 -5.93 -10.17 -20.24
C GLY A 99 -4.85 -11.25 -20.48
N GLY A 100 -4.97 -12.42 -19.85
CA GLY A 100 -4.01 -13.52 -19.99
C GLY A 100 -2.68 -13.33 -19.24
N GLY A 101 -2.55 -12.33 -18.38
CA GLY A 101 -1.34 -12.09 -17.59
C GLY A 101 -0.98 -13.26 -16.66
N LEU A 102 -1.97 -13.84 -15.98
CA LEU A 102 -1.77 -15.01 -15.13
C LEU A 102 -1.35 -16.25 -15.94
N LEU A 103 -1.96 -16.49 -17.10
CA LEU A 103 -1.59 -17.60 -17.98
C LEU A 103 -0.11 -17.52 -18.38
N LYS A 104 0.33 -16.34 -18.86
CA LYS A 104 1.73 -16.09 -19.22
C LYS A 104 2.69 -16.29 -18.04
N CYS A 105 2.26 -15.91 -16.84
CA CYS A 105 3.02 -16.11 -15.61
C CYS A 105 3.19 -17.60 -15.30
N LEU A 106 2.12 -18.38 -15.35
CA LEU A 106 2.16 -19.84 -15.10
C LEU A 106 3.03 -20.57 -16.13
N GLU A 107 2.92 -20.21 -17.41
CA GLU A 107 3.78 -20.75 -18.47
C GLU A 107 5.27 -20.41 -18.28
N LYS A 108 5.57 -19.23 -17.72
CA LYS A 108 6.94 -18.82 -17.39
C LYS A 108 7.48 -19.62 -16.20
N ASP A 109 6.66 -19.87 -15.18
CA ASP A 109 7.05 -20.66 -14.02
C ASP A 109 7.32 -22.11 -14.40
N GLU A 110 6.46 -22.68 -15.23
CA GLU A 110 6.62 -24.06 -15.73
C GLU A 110 7.93 -24.20 -16.54
N ARG A 111 8.24 -23.25 -17.41
CA ARG A 111 9.53 -23.22 -18.12
C ARG A 111 10.73 -23.13 -17.17
N ARG A 112 10.65 -22.30 -16.12
CA ARG A 112 11.71 -22.20 -15.09
C ARG A 112 11.88 -23.51 -14.34
N ARG A 113 10.77 -24.13 -13.93
CA ARG A 113 10.75 -25.42 -13.23
C ARG A 113 11.40 -26.52 -14.07
N GLN A 114 11.07 -26.58 -15.36
CA GLN A 114 11.69 -27.51 -16.31
C GLN A 114 13.20 -27.27 -16.46
N HIS A 115 13.64 -26.01 -16.50
CA HIS A 115 15.07 -25.69 -16.62
C HIS A 115 15.88 -26.00 -15.35
N THR A 116 15.28 -25.84 -14.16
CA THR A 116 15.90 -26.22 -12.88
C THR A 116 15.97 -27.74 -12.72
N LEU A 117 14.92 -28.47 -13.11
CA LEU A 117 14.88 -29.94 -13.03
C LEU A 117 15.65 -30.64 -14.15
N GLY A 118 15.76 -30.01 -15.33
CA GLY A 118 16.52 -30.53 -16.48
C GLY A 118 18.03 -30.65 -16.24
N GLY A 119 18.56 -30.04 -15.17
CA GLY A 119 19.93 -30.25 -14.67
C GLY A 119 20.08 -31.33 -13.60
N ALA A 120 18.96 -31.84 -13.06
CA ALA A 120 18.91 -32.84 -11.99
C ALA A 120 18.13 -34.07 -12.46
N ALA A 121 18.63 -34.75 -13.49
CA ALA A 121 18.15 -36.07 -13.87
C ALA A 121 18.66 -37.11 -12.86
N ASN A 122 17.95 -37.26 -11.74
CA ASN A 122 17.85 -38.54 -11.03
C ASN A 122 16.46 -38.62 -10.40
N GLY A 123 15.67 -39.57 -10.91
CA GLY A 123 14.26 -39.71 -10.61
C GLY A 123 14.01 -40.26 -9.22
N ASP A 124 13.16 -39.56 -8.47
CA ASP A 124 12.16 -40.16 -7.55
C ASP A 124 11.21 -39.10 -6.93
N SER A 125 11.53 -37.81 -7.04
CA SER A 125 10.78 -36.72 -6.37
C SER A 125 9.45 -36.32 -7.04
N CYS A 126 9.15 -36.86 -8.23
CA CYS A 126 8.00 -36.45 -9.04
C CYS A 126 6.64 -36.89 -8.48
N GLU A 127 6.57 -38.04 -7.77
CA GLU A 127 5.31 -38.56 -7.25
C GLU A 127 4.81 -37.85 -5.97
N THR A 128 5.72 -37.41 -5.11
CA THR A 128 5.38 -36.77 -3.82
C THR A 128 4.76 -35.38 -4.02
N GLU A 129 5.32 -34.59 -4.94
CA GLU A 129 4.78 -33.29 -5.37
C GLU A 129 3.42 -33.44 -6.07
N ARG A 130 3.27 -34.44 -6.95
CA ARG A 130 2.01 -34.75 -7.63
C ARG A 130 0.90 -35.23 -6.69
N LYS A 131 1.24 -35.88 -5.56
CA LYS A 131 0.28 -36.27 -4.51
C LYS A 131 -0.15 -35.08 -3.66
N ARG A 132 0.71 -34.09 -3.42
CA ARG A 132 0.38 -32.85 -2.70
C ARG A 132 -0.66 -31.98 -3.45
N MET A 133 -0.67 -32.04 -4.79
CA MET A 133 -1.63 -31.37 -5.67
C MET A 133 -3.02 -32.03 -5.76
N LYS A 134 -3.26 -33.16 -5.09
CA LYS A 134 -4.56 -33.88 -5.14
C LYS A 134 -5.58 -33.45 -4.09
N THR A 135 -5.22 -32.62 -3.11
CA THR A 135 -6.24 -31.92 -2.32
C THR A 135 -6.94 -30.94 -3.25
N ALA A 136 -8.25 -31.10 -3.43
CA ALA A 136 -9.07 -30.17 -4.20
C ALA A 136 -8.79 -28.75 -3.69
N ASP A 137 -8.03 -27.99 -4.48
CA ASP A 137 -7.50 -26.73 -4.00
C ASP A 137 -8.56 -25.64 -4.23
N TYR A 138 -9.56 -25.62 -3.34
CA TYR A 138 -10.75 -24.77 -3.43
C TYR A 138 -10.40 -23.27 -3.49
N ASN A 139 -9.21 -22.90 -3.00
CA ASN A 139 -8.75 -21.52 -2.91
C ASN A 139 -7.71 -21.16 -3.99
N THR A 140 -7.69 -21.90 -5.10
CA THR A 140 -6.88 -21.55 -6.27
C THR A 140 -7.68 -20.82 -7.34
N ILE A 141 -7.03 -19.81 -7.94
CA ILE A 141 -7.58 -19.07 -9.07
C ILE A 141 -7.57 -19.98 -10.31
N ARG A 142 -8.75 -20.25 -10.87
CA ARG A 142 -8.92 -21.10 -12.07
C ARG A 142 -8.90 -20.28 -13.35
N LEU A 143 -8.34 -20.86 -14.40
CA LEU A 143 -8.35 -20.32 -15.77
C LEU A 143 -9.30 -21.13 -16.67
N PRO A 144 -10.05 -20.49 -17.59
CA PRO A 144 -10.18 -19.04 -17.74
C PRO A 144 -10.89 -18.41 -16.53
N PHE A 145 -10.48 -17.21 -16.15
CA PHE A 145 -11.09 -16.50 -15.01
C PHE A 145 -12.36 -15.79 -15.48
N THR A 146 -13.52 -16.18 -14.95
CA THR A 146 -14.84 -15.70 -15.42
C THR A 146 -15.67 -15.01 -14.34
N SER A 147 -15.30 -15.10 -13.06
CA SER A 147 -16.06 -14.52 -11.95
C SER A 147 -15.70 -13.05 -11.67
N LYS A 148 -16.37 -12.46 -10.67
CA LYS A 148 -15.95 -11.17 -10.11
C LYS A 148 -14.63 -11.35 -9.35
N ILE A 149 -13.79 -10.32 -9.40
CA ILE A 149 -12.53 -10.29 -8.66
C ILE A 149 -12.84 -9.91 -7.21
N ARG A 150 -12.66 -10.84 -6.27
CA ARG A 150 -12.72 -10.58 -4.83
C ARG A 150 -11.55 -9.70 -4.42
N LEU A 151 -11.83 -8.46 -4.04
CA LEU A 151 -10.85 -7.44 -3.73
C LEU A 151 -11.04 -6.95 -2.29
N LEU A 152 -9.96 -6.94 -1.52
CA LEU A 152 -9.88 -6.29 -0.22
C LEU A 152 -9.13 -4.96 -0.36
N ASP A 153 -9.77 -3.86 -0.01
CA ASP A 153 -9.16 -2.53 0.03
C ASP A 153 -8.90 -2.15 1.49
N VAL A 154 -7.62 -2.05 1.88
CA VAL A 154 -7.21 -1.83 3.27
C VAL A 154 -6.82 -0.36 3.47
N GLY A 155 -7.43 0.28 4.48
CA GLY A 155 -7.38 1.74 4.62
C GLY A 155 -8.25 2.42 3.56
N SER A 156 -9.42 1.83 3.30
CA SER A 156 -10.27 2.19 2.17
C SER A 156 -10.91 3.57 2.33
N CYS A 157 -11.15 4.00 3.57
CA CYS A 157 -11.92 5.18 3.98
C CYS A 157 -13.39 5.20 3.47
N TYR A 158 -13.60 5.10 2.15
CA TYR A 158 -14.91 5.26 1.48
C TYR A 158 -15.23 4.20 0.40
N ASN A 159 -14.43 3.15 0.23
CA ASN A 159 -14.67 2.02 -0.69
C ASN A 159 -14.86 2.40 -2.18
N PRO A 160 -13.84 3.00 -2.82
CA PRO A 160 -13.92 3.44 -4.22
C PRO A 160 -14.17 2.28 -5.20
N PHE A 161 -13.75 1.06 -4.87
CA PHE A 161 -13.84 -0.07 -5.79
C PHE A 161 -15.26 -0.65 -5.95
N MET A 162 -16.21 -0.28 -5.08
CA MET A 162 -17.60 -0.77 -5.18
C MET A 162 -18.32 -0.34 -6.45
N GLU A 163 -17.93 0.78 -7.07
CA GLU A 163 -18.60 1.29 -8.27
C GLU A 163 -18.34 0.42 -9.51
N PHE A 164 -17.33 -0.45 -9.48
CA PHE A 164 -16.96 -1.29 -10.60
C PHE A 164 -17.58 -2.69 -10.50
N GLU A 165 -18.35 -3.06 -11.52
CA GLU A 165 -19.03 -4.36 -11.55
C GLU A 165 -18.07 -5.56 -11.63
N ASP A 166 -16.82 -5.33 -12.05
CA ASP A 166 -15.77 -6.35 -12.13
C ASP A 166 -15.33 -6.87 -10.76
N PHE A 167 -15.57 -6.10 -9.69
CA PHE A 167 -15.13 -6.43 -8.33
C PHE A 167 -16.28 -6.91 -7.43
N LEU A 168 -15.93 -7.84 -6.54
CA LEU A 168 -16.58 -7.99 -5.25
C LEU A 168 -15.64 -7.31 -4.24
N ALA A 169 -15.83 -6.00 -4.06
CA ALA A 169 -14.95 -5.16 -3.25
C ALA A 169 -15.42 -5.11 -1.79
N ILE A 170 -14.51 -5.44 -0.88
CA ILE A 170 -14.67 -5.27 0.57
C ILE A 170 -13.68 -4.18 1.01
N GLY A 171 -14.19 -3.06 1.53
CA GLY A 171 -13.36 -2.01 2.11
C GLY A 171 -13.26 -2.19 3.63
N ILE A 172 -12.05 -2.05 4.16
CA ILE A 172 -11.80 -2.03 5.61
C ILE A 172 -10.99 -0.79 5.99
N ASP A 173 -11.25 -0.25 7.18
CA ASP A 173 -10.54 0.92 7.70
C ASP A 173 -10.59 0.94 9.24
N ILE A 174 -9.59 1.53 9.90
CA ILE A 174 -9.61 1.71 11.34
C ILE A 174 -10.76 2.64 11.77
N VAL A 175 -11.06 3.66 10.96
CA VAL A 175 -12.20 4.56 11.14
C VAL A 175 -12.90 4.79 9.78
N PRO A 176 -13.92 3.98 9.47
CA PRO A 176 -14.72 4.12 8.26
C PRO A 176 -15.37 5.49 8.12
N ALA A 177 -15.28 6.11 6.93
CA ALA A 177 -16.02 7.35 6.64
C ALA A 177 -17.44 7.11 6.11
N VAL A 178 -17.80 5.86 5.82
CA VAL A 178 -19.10 5.43 5.25
C VAL A 178 -19.45 4.01 5.73
N GLU A 179 -20.74 3.66 5.73
CA GLU A 179 -21.23 2.36 6.21
C GLU A 179 -20.77 1.15 5.38
N SER A 180 -20.40 1.37 4.12
CA SER A 180 -19.92 0.32 3.22
C SER A 180 -18.47 -0.11 3.46
N VAL A 181 -17.82 0.45 4.48
CA VAL A 181 -16.46 0.12 4.92
C VAL A 181 -16.53 -0.45 6.33
N TYR A 182 -15.95 -1.63 6.54
CA TYR A 182 -15.96 -2.27 7.86
C TYR A 182 -14.89 -1.64 8.76
N LYS A 183 -15.22 -1.37 10.03
CA LYS A 183 -14.23 -0.96 11.04
C LYS A 183 -13.28 -2.13 11.29
N CYS A 184 -11.99 -1.95 11.14
CA CYS A 184 -11.00 -3.02 11.26
C CYS A 184 -9.61 -2.43 11.57
N ASP A 185 -9.00 -2.91 12.66
CA ASP A 185 -7.56 -2.77 12.83
C ASP A 185 -6.85 -3.89 12.06
N PHE A 186 -6.26 -3.54 10.92
CA PHE A 186 -5.60 -4.52 10.07
C PHE A 186 -4.38 -5.17 10.74
N LEU A 187 -3.66 -4.49 11.62
CA LEU A 187 -2.53 -5.09 12.35
C LEU A 187 -3.00 -6.17 13.31
N ASN A 188 -4.16 -5.98 13.93
CA ASN A 188 -4.74 -6.92 14.90
C ASN A 188 -5.78 -7.89 14.30
N LEU A 189 -6.13 -7.76 13.01
CA LEU A 189 -7.04 -8.68 12.31
C LEU A 189 -6.58 -10.14 12.41
N GLN A 190 -7.40 -11.01 12.97
CA GLN A 190 -7.08 -12.44 13.10
C GLN A 190 -7.36 -13.19 11.80
N VAL A 191 -6.35 -13.88 11.32
CA VAL A 191 -6.44 -14.67 10.09
C VAL A 191 -6.78 -16.12 10.45
N GLN A 192 -7.90 -16.63 9.92
CA GLN A 192 -8.44 -17.96 10.24
C GLN A 192 -8.09 -19.00 9.17
N GLU A 193 -8.28 -20.28 9.48
CA GLU A 193 -8.10 -21.35 8.49
C GLU A 193 -8.91 -21.10 7.19
N PRO A 194 -8.38 -21.50 6.03
CA PRO A 194 -9.07 -21.28 4.76
C PRO A 194 -10.44 -21.96 4.72
N LEU A 195 -11.42 -21.30 4.11
CA LEU A 195 -12.72 -21.90 3.88
C LEU A 195 -12.59 -23.03 2.86
N GLN A 196 -13.14 -24.21 3.17
CA GLN A 196 -13.24 -25.34 2.23
C GLN A 196 -14.60 -25.31 1.53
N LEU A 197 -14.86 -24.23 0.82
CA LEU A 197 -16.16 -23.95 0.21
C LEU A 197 -16.05 -23.82 -1.31
N ALA A 198 -17.16 -24.03 -2.01
CA ALA A 198 -17.25 -23.70 -3.42
C ALA A 198 -17.12 -22.18 -3.64
N PRO A 199 -16.60 -21.71 -4.79
CA PRO A 199 -16.41 -20.28 -5.06
C PRO A 199 -17.67 -19.41 -4.86
N ASP A 200 -18.84 -19.88 -5.31
CA ASP A 200 -20.09 -19.12 -5.16
C ASP A 200 -20.52 -18.94 -3.68
N THR A 201 -20.14 -19.90 -2.83
CA THR A 201 -20.38 -19.83 -1.39
C THR A 201 -19.45 -18.81 -0.73
N ILE A 202 -18.21 -18.65 -1.23
CA ILE A 202 -17.29 -17.61 -0.76
C ILE A 202 -17.86 -16.22 -1.06
N ASP A 203 -18.37 -16.02 -2.27
CA ASP A 203 -18.98 -14.74 -2.66
C ASP A 203 -20.21 -14.42 -1.79
N THR A 204 -21.02 -15.44 -1.46
CA THR A 204 -22.16 -15.29 -0.54
C THR A 204 -21.71 -14.94 0.88
N PHE A 205 -20.67 -15.62 1.39
CA PHE A 205 -20.07 -15.33 2.69
C PHE A 205 -19.58 -13.88 2.79
N LEU A 206 -18.85 -13.40 1.79
CA LEU A 206 -18.32 -12.03 1.77
C LEU A 206 -19.43 -10.96 1.72
N ARG A 207 -20.58 -11.26 1.11
CA ARG A 207 -21.72 -10.32 1.03
C ARG A 207 -22.59 -10.28 2.27
N GLY A 208 -22.73 -11.41 2.97
CA GLY A 208 -23.78 -11.56 4.00
C GLY A 208 -23.29 -11.88 5.41
N SER A 209 -22.06 -12.37 5.56
CA SER A 209 -21.59 -12.93 6.83
C SER A 209 -20.54 -12.07 7.54
N LEU A 210 -19.94 -11.09 6.85
CA LEU A 210 -19.00 -10.15 7.46
C LEU A 210 -19.74 -9.17 8.39
N ARG A 211 -19.15 -8.89 9.55
CA ARG A 211 -19.69 -7.96 10.55
C ARG A 211 -18.66 -6.88 10.87
N SER A 212 -19.15 -5.70 11.26
CA SER A 212 -18.33 -4.59 11.75
C SER A 212 -18.45 -4.53 13.28
N PRO A 213 -17.35 -4.39 14.04
CA PRO A 213 -15.96 -4.41 13.57
C PRO A 213 -15.55 -5.78 13.02
N LEU A 214 -14.71 -5.78 11.99
CA LEU A 214 -14.18 -6.97 11.36
C LEU A 214 -12.90 -7.40 12.07
N GLU A 215 -13.03 -8.41 12.91
CA GLU A 215 -11.91 -8.91 13.74
C GLU A 215 -11.26 -10.17 13.17
N ARG A 216 -11.97 -10.90 12.29
CA ARG A 216 -11.54 -12.21 11.81
C ARG A 216 -11.87 -12.41 10.33
N VAL A 217 -10.91 -12.94 9.57
CA VAL A 217 -11.10 -13.27 8.15
C VAL A 217 -10.37 -14.57 7.79
N PRO A 218 -10.99 -15.48 7.02
CA PRO A 218 -10.32 -16.68 6.53
C PRO A 218 -9.16 -16.39 5.57
N ARG A 219 -8.11 -17.21 5.64
CA ARG A 219 -7.00 -17.24 4.69
C ARG A 219 -7.48 -17.51 3.26
N GLU A 220 -6.69 -17.03 2.32
CA GLU A 220 -6.80 -17.32 0.88
C GLU A 220 -8.18 -17.02 0.25
N ILE A 221 -8.93 -16.09 0.84
CA ILE A 221 -10.29 -15.77 0.40
C ILE A 221 -10.33 -14.67 -0.67
N PHE A 222 -9.32 -13.80 -0.76
CA PHE A 222 -9.27 -12.71 -1.72
C PHE A 222 -8.39 -13.01 -2.93
N HIS A 223 -8.77 -12.50 -4.10
CA HIS A 223 -7.91 -12.51 -5.28
C HIS A 223 -6.95 -11.32 -5.29
N VAL A 224 -7.36 -10.20 -4.70
CA VAL A 224 -6.59 -8.95 -4.69
C VAL A 224 -6.64 -8.32 -3.30
N VAL A 225 -5.51 -7.81 -2.83
CA VAL A 225 -5.40 -6.92 -1.67
C VAL A 225 -4.75 -5.62 -2.13
N VAL A 226 -5.35 -4.49 -1.76
CA VAL A 226 -4.88 -3.15 -2.14
C VAL A 226 -4.40 -2.41 -0.89
N PHE A 227 -3.18 -1.91 -0.95
CA PHE A 227 -2.61 -0.92 -0.03
C PHE A 227 -2.44 0.39 -0.78
N SER A 228 -3.48 1.24 -0.74
CA SER A 228 -3.43 2.56 -1.36
C SER A 228 -3.02 3.61 -0.34
N LEU A 229 -1.76 4.04 -0.37
CA LEU A 229 -1.13 4.98 0.57
C LEU A 229 -1.06 4.49 2.03
N LEU A 230 -1.52 3.26 2.30
CA LEU A 230 -1.63 2.67 3.64
C LEU A 230 -0.29 2.53 4.39
N LEU A 231 0.77 2.04 3.72
CA LEU A 231 1.99 1.65 4.43
C LEU A 231 2.70 2.84 5.09
N SER A 232 2.47 4.06 4.60
CA SER A 232 3.04 5.29 5.15
C SER A 232 2.40 5.74 6.48
N TYR A 233 1.29 5.13 6.90
CA TYR A 233 0.65 5.45 8.19
C TYR A 233 1.23 4.67 9.37
N PHE A 234 1.89 3.53 9.11
CA PHE A 234 2.46 2.73 10.19
C PHE A 234 3.77 3.34 10.68
N PRO A 235 3.98 3.44 12.01
CA PRO A 235 5.14 4.12 12.57
C PRO A 235 6.44 3.31 12.45
N SER A 236 6.39 2.00 12.20
CA SER A 236 7.59 1.17 12.06
C SER A 236 7.65 0.32 10.77
N PRO A 237 8.85 0.02 10.25
CA PRO A 237 9.04 -0.97 9.19
C PRO A 237 8.45 -2.35 9.56
N TYR A 238 8.49 -2.72 10.84
CA TYR A 238 7.97 -3.99 11.34
C TYR A 238 6.45 -4.12 11.18
N GLN A 239 5.70 -3.06 11.49
CA GLN A 239 4.25 -3.07 11.27
C GLN A 239 3.87 -3.11 9.78
N ARG A 240 4.65 -2.43 8.92
CA ARG A 240 4.47 -2.52 7.45
C ARG A 240 4.76 -3.93 6.94
N TRP A 241 5.76 -4.60 7.53
CA TRP A 241 6.07 -6.01 7.28
C TRP A 241 4.91 -6.93 7.65
N ILE A 242 4.34 -6.77 8.86
CA ILE A 242 3.16 -7.51 9.31
C ILE A 242 2.00 -7.33 8.34
N CYS A 243 1.76 -6.10 7.85
CA CYS A 243 0.71 -5.86 6.86
C CYS A 243 0.92 -6.66 5.57
N CYS A 244 2.15 -6.68 5.04
CA CYS A 244 2.48 -7.44 3.85
C CYS A 244 2.35 -8.96 4.07
N GLN A 245 2.75 -9.46 5.25
CA GLN A 245 2.53 -10.86 5.64
C GLN A 245 1.04 -11.20 5.70
N LYS A 246 0.23 -10.35 6.35
CA LYS A 246 -1.21 -10.57 6.46
C LYS A 246 -1.91 -10.55 5.10
N ALA A 247 -1.53 -9.64 4.22
CA ALA A 247 -1.99 -9.64 2.84
C ALA A 247 -1.63 -10.95 2.12
N HIS A 248 -0.42 -11.47 2.33
CA HIS A 248 -0.02 -12.77 1.78
C HIS A 248 -0.93 -13.89 2.27
N GLU A 249 -1.29 -13.93 3.55
CA GLU A 249 -2.17 -14.97 4.10
C GLU A 249 -3.60 -14.89 3.56
N LEU A 250 -4.12 -13.67 3.42
CA LEU A 250 -5.48 -13.40 2.92
C LEU A 250 -5.62 -13.65 1.41
N LEU A 251 -4.53 -13.56 0.65
CA LEU A 251 -4.52 -13.78 -0.80
C LEU A 251 -4.57 -15.26 -1.16
N ALA A 252 -5.46 -15.62 -2.08
CA ALA A 252 -5.42 -16.88 -2.80
C ALA A 252 -4.06 -17.07 -3.51
N LEU A 253 -3.61 -18.31 -3.71
CA LEU A 253 -2.42 -18.56 -4.52
C LEU A 253 -2.64 -18.02 -5.93
N ASN A 254 -1.65 -17.28 -6.46
CA ASN A 254 -1.72 -16.46 -7.67
C ASN A 254 -2.52 -15.15 -7.56
N GLY A 255 -2.96 -14.77 -6.37
CA GLY A 255 -3.56 -13.46 -6.13
C GLY A 255 -2.56 -12.31 -6.22
N LEU A 256 -3.06 -11.07 -6.28
CA LEU A 256 -2.26 -9.86 -6.39
C LEU A 256 -2.27 -9.01 -5.10
N LEU A 257 -1.10 -8.63 -4.63
CA LEU A 257 -0.91 -7.51 -3.73
C LEU A 257 -0.59 -6.26 -4.56
N LEU A 258 -1.44 -5.24 -4.47
CA LEU A 258 -1.25 -3.93 -5.10
C LEU A 258 -0.83 -2.92 -4.05
N ILE A 259 0.29 -2.23 -4.28
CA ILE A 259 0.81 -1.20 -3.37
C ILE A 259 0.97 0.10 -4.15
N ILE A 260 0.32 1.14 -3.65
CA ILE A 260 0.44 2.52 -4.13
C ILE A 260 1.01 3.31 -2.96
N THR A 261 2.17 3.93 -3.15
CA THR A 261 2.87 4.67 -2.09
C THR A 261 3.37 6.01 -2.63
N PRO A 262 3.46 7.07 -1.81
CA PRO A 262 3.96 8.36 -2.25
C PRO A 262 5.37 8.26 -2.86
N ASP A 263 5.61 8.99 -3.94
CA ASP A 263 6.96 9.37 -4.37
C ASP A 263 7.26 10.79 -3.85
N SER A 264 8.52 11.05 -3.58
CA SER A 264 8.98 12.40 -3.28
C SER A 264 8.93 13.27 -4.55
N SER A 265 8.87 14.59 -4.38
CA SER A 265 8.97 15.57 -5.47
C SER A 265 10.30 15.51 -6.24
N HIS A 266 11.34 14.91 -5.66
CA HIS A 266 12.66 14.78 -6.29
C HIS A 266 12.83 13.43 -6.99
N GLN A 267 13.07 13.47 -8.31
CA GLN A 267 13.28 12.26 -9.09
C GLN A 267 14.41 11.40 -8.50
N GLY A 268 14.09 10.15 -8.19
CA GLY A 268 15.08 9.13 -7.79
C GLY A 268 15.42 9.09 -6.31
N ARG A 269 14.95 10.04 -5.48
CA ARG A 269 15.22 10.06 -4.02
C ARG A 269 14.77 8.77 -3.33
N ASN A 270 13.61 8.24 -3.73
CA ASN A 270 13.05 7.02 -3.14
C ASN A 270 13.47 5.73 -3.87
N ALA A 271 14.39 5.78 -4.84
CA ALA A 271 14.75 4.60 -5.63
C ALA A 271 15.36 3.46 -4.80
N ALA A 272 16.20 3.78 -3.82
CA ALA A 272 16.79 2.81 -2.90
C ALA A 272 15.71 2.15 -2.02
N MET A 273 14.80 2.96 -1.47
CA MET A 273 13.64 2.49 -0.69
C MET A 273 12.78 1.52 -1.50
N ILE A 274 12.39 1.90 -2.72
CA ILE A 274 11.55 1.06 -3.58
C ILE A 274 12.27 -0.25 -3.97
N LYS A 275 13.60 -0.21 -4.17
CA LYS A 275 14.40 -1.42 -4.41
C LYS A 275 14.40 -2.33 -3.17
N SER A 276 14.55 -1.75 -1.98
CA SER A 276 14.50 -2.45 -0.70
C SER A 276 13.14 -3.13 -0.48
N TRP A 277 12.04 -2.38 -0.67
CA TRP A 277 10.68 -2.90 -0.54
C TRP A 277 10.40 -4.07 -1.48
N LYS A 278 10.81 -3.97 -2.75
CA LYS A 278 10.66 -5.05 -3.72
C LYS A 278 11.34 -6.34 -3.24
N LYS A 279 12.58 -6.25 -2.73
CA LYS A 279 13.30 -7.41 -2.19
C LYS A 279 12.62 -7.98 -0.93
N ALA A 280 12.18 -7.11 -0.02
CA ALA A 280 11.47 -7.52 1.20
C ALA A 280 10.18 -8.30 0.86
N ILE A 281 9.32 -7.72 0.01
CA ILE A 281 8.05 -8.32 -0.38
C ILE A 281 8.28 -9.62 -1.17
N GLU A 282 9.22 -9.65 -2.11
CA GLU A 282 9.55 -10.87 -2.87
C GLU A 282 10.01 -12.01 -1.94
N SER A 283 10.71 -11.71 -0.84
CA SER A 283 11.11 -12.71 0.16
C SER A 283 9.95 -13.39 0.89
N MET A 284 8.78 -12.76 0.94
CA MET A 284 7.58 -13.31 1.59
C MET A 284 6.82 -14.33 0.74
N GLY A 285 7.33 -14.70 -0.44
CA GLY A 285 6.62 -15.61 -1.36
C GLY A 285 5.83 -14.88 -2.45
N PHE A 286 6.16 -13.63 -2.71
CA PHE A 286 5.65 -12.86 -3.83
C PHE A 286 6.64 -12.82 -5.00
N GLN A 287 6.11 -12.60 -6.20
CA GLN A 287 6.87 -12.29 -7.39
C GLN A 287 6.30 -11.04 -8.04
N ARG A 288 7.16 -10.08 -8.37
CA ARG A 288 6.73 -8.84 -9.04
C ARG A 288 6.08 -9.11 -10.39
N TRP A 289 4.89 -8.54 -10.55
CA TRP A 289 4.12 -8.56 -11.78
C TRP A 289 4.29 -7.25 -12.55
N ARG A 290 4.05 -6.11 -11.90
CA ARG A 290 4.06 -4.78 -12.54
C ARG A 290 4.72 -3.75 -11.64
N TYR A 291 5.39 -2.79 -12.26
CA TYR A 291 5.82 -1.56 -11.62
C TYR A 291 5.46 -0.40 -12.54
N GLY A 292 4.88 0.65 -11.97
CA GLY A 292 4.61 1.93 -12.61
C GLY A 292 5.09 3.07 -11.73
N LYS A 293 5.31 4.23 -12.35
CA LYS A 293 5.62 5.47 -11.68
C LYS A 293 4.71 6.55 -12.26
N ASP A 294 4.06 7.31 -11.37
CA ASP A 294 3.39 8.56 -11.69
C ASP A 294 4.16 9.73 -11.06
N ARG A 295 3.73 10.97 -11.30
CA ARG A 295 4.38 12.21 -10.83
C ARG A 295 4.65 12.22 -9.33
N HIS A 296 3.76 11.64 -8.54
CA HIS A 296 3.82 11.63 -7.07
C HIS A 296 3.61 10.25 -6.46
N LEU A 297 3.62 9.18 -7.25
CA LEU A 297 3.26 7.83 -6.79
C LEU A 297 4.17 6.76 -7.38
N HIS A 298 4.53 5.79 -6.54
CA HIS A 298 5.01 4.49 -6.97
C HIS A 298 3.86 3.49 -6.95
N LEU A 299 3.72 2.72 -8.03
CA LEU A 299 2.65 1.76 -8.24
C LEU A 299 3.27 0.37 -8.44
N MET A 300 2.98 -0.57 -7.54
CA MET A 300 3.60 -1.90 -7.54
C MET A 300 2.53 -2.99 -7.47
N ALA A 301 2.68 -4.03 -8.28
CA ALA A 301 1.84 -5.22 -8.24
C ALA A 301 2.72 -6.46 -8.07
N PHE A 302 2.37 -7.30 -7.11
CA PHE A 302 3.06 -8.53 -6.77
C PHE A 302 2.09 -9.71 -6.79
N ARG A 303 2.46 -10.79 -7.48
CA ARG A 303 1.71 -12.04 -7.51
C ARG A 303 2.19 -12.95 -6.38
N LYS A 304 1.27 -13.51 -5.59
CA LYS A 304 1.59 -14.56 -4.61
C LYS A 304 1.95 -15.86 -5.35
N VAL A 305 3.15 -16.40 -5.11
CA VAL A 305 3.66 -17.61 -5.78
C VAL A 305 3.95 -18.76 -4.82
N SER A 306 3.93 -18.52 -3.50
CA SER A 306 4.09 -19.54 -2.46
C SER A 306 2.92 -19.47 -1.46
N ARG A 307 2.65 -20.58 -0.77
CA ARG A 307 1.78 -20.59 0.42
C ARG A 307 2.58 -20.42 1.71
N ASP A 308 3.85 -20.80 1.66
CA ASP A 308 4.77 -20.68 2.78
C ASP A 308 5.52 -19.36 2.69
N THR A 309 5.44 -18.57 3.76
CA THR A 309 6.26 -17.36 3.96
C THR A 309 7.64 -17.69 4.53
N GLY A 310 7.80 -18.85 5.19
CA GLY A 310 8.98 -19.21 5.98
C GLY A 310 10.20 -19.68 5.21
N ASN A 311 10.03 -20.46 4.14
CA ASN A 311 11.16 -21.13 3.45
C ASN A 311 12.10 -20.17 2.70
N ASN A 312 11.66 -18.94 2.41
CA ASN A 312 12.44 -17.92 1.70
C ASN A 312 13.11 -16.90 2.62
N LEU A 313 12.80 -16.89 3.93
CA LEU A 313 13.35 -15.92 4.88
C LEU A 313 14.77 -16.28 5.32
N LEU A 314 15.06 -17.57 5.45
CA LEU A 314 16.37 -18.08 5.89
C LEU A 314 17.47 -17.97 4.80
N THR A 315 17.11 -17.65 3.56
CA THR A 315 18.01 -17.69 2.40
C THR A 315 18.25 -16.34 1.73
N ASN A 316 17.50 -15.27 2.08
CA ASN A 316 17.45 -14.05 1.26
C ASN A 316 17.95 -12.74 1.90
N ASP A 317 18.63 -12.77 3.06
CA ASP A 317 19.07 -11.54 3.78
C ASP A 317 17.95 -10.49 3.84
N ALA A 318 16.72 -10.92 4.10
CA ALA A 318 15.54 -10.06 4.11
C ALA A 318 15.05 -9.88 5.55
N SER A 319 14.87 -8.63 5.97
CA SER A 319 14.38 -8.27 7.30
C SER A 319 13.22 -7.26 7.21
N PRO A 320 12.42 -7.13 8.28
CA PRO A 320 11.39 -6.09 8.36
C PRO A 320 11.90 -4.67 8.12
N ASP A 321 13.14 -4.36 8.51
CA ASP A 321 13.77 -3.03 8.35
C ASP A 321 13.86 -2.59 6.89
N MET A 322 13.80 -3.54 5.96
CA MET A 322 13.81 -3.25 4.53
C MET A 322 12.57 -2.50 4.04
N LEU A 323 11.47 -2.52 4.82
CA LEU A 323 10.24 -1.77 4.55
C LEU A 323 10.26 -0.36 5.18
N TYR A 324 11.44 0.26 5.21
CA TYR A 324 11.60 1.62 5.70
C TYR A 324 10.96 2.67 4.80
N ILE A 325 10.60 3.82 5.36
CA ILE A 325 10.31 5.07 4.65
C ILE A 325 11.30 6.14 5.09
N PRO A 326 11.47 7.26 4.35
CA PRO A 326 12.38 8.32 4.77
C PRO A 326 12.10 8.84 6.18
N GLN A 327 10.83 8.85 6.60
CA GLN A 327 10.40 9.29 7.92
C GLN A 327 10.93 8.43 9.07
N ASP A 328 11.34 7.18 8.82
CA ASP A 328 11.85 6.30 9.88
C ASP A 328 13.27 6.71 10.36
N PHE A 329 14.00 7.47 9.55
CA PHE A 329 15.37 7.91 9.87
C PHE A 329 15.42 9.35 10.36
N ASN A 330 14.30 10.07 10.33
CA ASN A 330 14.22 11.41 10.88
C ASN A 330 14.09 11.28 12.41
N GLU A 331 15.19 10.97 13.07
CA GLU A 331 15.35 11.26 14.50
C GLU A 331 15.27 12.77 14.67
N PHE A 332 14.22 13.26 15.32
CA PHE A 332 14.20 14.54 16.05
C PHE A 332 14.98 15.71 15.42
N GLU A 333 14.94 15.90 14.09
CA GLU A 333 14.97 17.26 13.60
C GLU A 333 13.62 17.84 14.03
N GLU A 334 13.59 18.39 15.25
CA GLU A 334 12.95 19.69 15.39
C GLU A 334 13.50 20.51 14.23
N GLU A 335 12.79 20.52 13.09
CA GLU A 335 12.88 21.64 12.19
C GLU A 335 12.54 22.80 13.11
N SER A 336 13.59 23.47 13.60
CA SER A 336 13.48 24.67 14.37
C SER A 336 12.56 25.55 13.56
N VAL A 337 11.36 25.79 14.09
CA VAL A 337 10.33 26.66 13.49
C VAL A 337 10.84 28.10 13.33
N PHE A 338 12.11 28.35 13.67
CA PHE A 338 12.84 29.59 13.43
C PHE A 338 14.28 29.27 13.03
N THR A 339 14.61 29.41 11.75
CA THR A 339 15.81 30.15 11.29
C THR A 339 15.66 30.52 9.81
N ASP A 340 15.73 31.83 9.58
CA ASP A 340 15.80 32.60 8.34
C ASP A 340 14.67 32.51 7.30
N ASP A 341 13.65 33.31 7.63
CA ASP A 341 12.81 34.06 6.72
C ASP A 341 13.66 34.90 5.74
N PHE A 342 14.17 34.28 4.67
CA PHE A 342 14.53 35.03 3.46
C PHE A 342 13.26 35.25 2.66
N THR A 343 12.52 36.29 3.03
CA THR A 343 11.55 36.93 2.15
C THR A 343 12.26 37.32 0.86
N ARG A 344 12.02 36.55 -0.21
CA ARG A 344 12.53 36.91 -1.55
C ARG A 344 11.96 38.28 -1.91
N SER A 345 12.85 39.19 -2.28
CA SER A 345 12.45 40.56 -2.61
C SER A 345 11.69 40.58 -3.94
N GLU A 346 10.73 41.50 -4.11
CA GLU A 346 10.03 41.69 -5.39
C GLU A 346 11.01 41.93 -6.56
N SER A 347 12.22 42.42 -6.30
CA SER A 347 13.28 42.55 -7.30
C SER A 347 13.81 41.20 -7.82
N GLU A 348 13.88 40.17 -6.98
CA GLU A 348 14.33 38.82 -7.39
C GLU A 348 13.25 38.08 -8.17
N GLU A 349 11.98 38.33 -7.85
CA GLU A 349 10.83 37.80 -8.59
C GLU A 349 10.72 38.44 -9.98
N ARG A 350 11.00 39.74 -10.10
CA ARG A 350 11.07 40.43 -11.40
C ARG A 350 12.21 39.93 -12.29
N LEU A 351 13.40 39.67 -11.74
CA LEU A 351 14.54 39.12 -12.51
C LEU A 351 14.25 37.72 -13.08
N LEU A 352 13.45 36.91 -12.37
CA LEU A 352 13.00 35.61 -12.86
C LEU A 352 11.97 35.74 -13.99
N VAL A 353 11.00 36.65 -13.86
CA VAL A 353 10.01 36.92 -14.91
C VAL A 353 10.68 37.48 -16.17
N GLU A 354 11.66 38.37 -16.02
CA GLU A 354 12.45 38.88 -17.14
C GLU A 354 13.33 37.80 -17.79
N GLY A 355 13.84 36.84 -17.01
CA GLY A 355 14.56 35.66 -17.52
C GLY A 355 13.71 34.68 -18.32
N PHE A 356 12.39 34.66 -18.12
CA PHE A 356 11.43 33.88 -18.92
C PHE A 356 10.82 34.66 -20.09
N GLY A 357 11.11 35.96 -20.21
CA GLY A 357 10.61 36.84 -21.29
C GLY A 357 11.43 36.82 -22.58
N ALA A 358 12.64 36.22 -22.57
CA ALA A 358 13.51 36.11 -23.74
C ALA A 358 13.52 34.68 -24.30
N LEU A 359 12.37 34.18 -24.74
CA LEU A 359 12.33 33.08 -25.69
C LEU A 359 12.42 33.70 -27.11
N PRO A 360 13.28 33.19 -28.00
CA PRO A 360 13.44 33.77 -29.34
C PRO A 360 12.13 33.72 -30.10
N GLU A 361 11.67 34.89 -30.55
CA GLU A 361 10.54 35.02 -31.47
C GLU A 361 10.88 34.37 -32.81
N GLY A 362 9.93 33.58 -33.32
CA GLY A 362 9.69 33.26 -34.73
C GLY A 362 10.87 33.08 -35.68
N MET A 363 11.03 31.85 -36.19
CA MET A 363 11.25 31.69 -37.62
C MET A 363 10.24 30.68 -38.16
N ASP A 364 9.19 31.25 -38.75
CA ASP A 364 8.35 30.59 -39.75
C ASP A 364 9.18 30.26 -41.00
N GLU A 365 8.77 29.17 -41.64
CA GLU A 365 8.95 28.79 -43.05
C GLU A 365 10.37 28.79 -43.65
N LEU A 366 10.77 27.65 -44.23
CA LEU A 366 11.23 27.58 -45.63
C LEU A 366 11.21 26.13 -46.14
N ASP A 367 10.21 25.90 -46.98
CA ASP A 367 10.09 25.09 -48.19
C ASP A 367 10.94 23.85 -48.53
N PHE A 368 10.22 22.97 -49.21
CA PHE A 368 10.53 21.75 -49.95
C PHE A 368 11.86 21.67 -50.71
N SER A 369 12.51 20.51 -50.58
CA SER A 369 12.85 19.63 -51.72
C SER A 369 13.00 18.18 -51.28
#